data_AF-D8QZC2-F1
#
_entry.id   AF-D8QZC2-F1
#
_cell.length_a   1.000
_cell.length_b   1.000
_cell.length_c   1.000
_cell.angle_alpha   90.00
_cell.angle_beta   90.00
_cell.angle_gamma   90.00
#
_symmetry.space_group_name_H-M   'P 1'
#
loop_
_entity.id
_entity.type
_entity.pdbx_description
1 polymer ?
#
loop_
_entity_poly.entity_id
_entity_poly.type
_entity_poly.pdbx_seq_one_letter_code
_entity_poly.pdbx_strand_id
1 'polypeptide(L)'
;MPVQNRDKFWYKTDYGLFRFCIADSEHDGTEQYEFLENCFWSADRQKQPWLVFISHRVLGYSSCYAPENTTGEPFGRDSLVAKQVPASDEKDFYSGTFNGTIHVVAGGGGFWLSQFPESKPSWSLNQDCDFGYTKLTSFNRSSLLFEYKKSRDGEVYA
;
A
#
# COMPACT_ATOMS: atom_id res chain seq x y z
N MET A 1 6.59 -10.15 -16.36
CA MET A 1 5.42 -9.33 -15.95
C MET A 1 4.46 -9.25 -17.14
N PRO A 2 3.14 -9.41 -16.95
CA PRO A 2 2.17 -9.36 -18.04
C PRO A 2 1.84 -7.91 -18.41
N VAL A 3 2.80 -7.19 -18.98
CA VAL A 3 2.62 -5.78 -19.34
C VAL A 3 2.23 -5.63 -20.80
N GLN A 4 1.31 -4.70 -21.09
CA GLN A 4 0.88 -4.41 -22.46
C GLN A 4 1.99 -3.77 -23.30
N ASN A 5 2.86 -2.99 -22.68
CA ASN A 5 4.03 -2.37 -23.31
C ASN A 5 5.26 -2.63 -22.43
N ARG A 6 6.33 -3.21 -22.99
CA ARG A 6 7.54 -3.55 -22.21
C ARG A 6 8.32 -2.34 -21.69
N ASP A 7 8.07 -1.16 -22.25
CA ASP A 7 8.69 0.10 -21.83
C ASP A 7 7.91 0.76 -20.68
N LYS A 8 6.73 0.24 -20.34
CA LYS A 8 5.88 0.70 -19.24
C LYS A 8 5.80 -0.41 -18.21
N PHE A 9 6.07 -0.12 -16.94
CA PHE A 9 6.14 -1.16 -15.91
C PHE A 9 4.87 -1.29 -15.06
N TRP A 10 3.78 -0.57 -15.42
CA TRP A 10 2.47 -0.72 -14.79
C TRP A 10 1.66 -1.86 -15.39
N TYR A 11 1.02 -2.67 -14.54
CA TYR A 11 0.18 -3.79 -14.97
C TYR A 11 -0.80 -4.19 -13.88
N LYS A 12 -1.81 -4.99 -14.27
CA LYS A 12 -2.77 -5.57 -13.34
C LYS A 12 -2.66 -7.07 -13.35
N THR A 13 -2.86 -7.70 -12.20
CA THR A 13 -2.85 -9.15 -12.08
C THR A 13 -3.82 -9.63 -11.02
N ASP A 14 -4.31 -10.85 -11.19
CA ASP A 14 -5.33 -11.47 -10.37
C ASP A 14 -4.79 -12.72 -9.70
N TYR A 15 -5.07 -12.87 -8.40
CA TYR A 15 -4.71 -14.07 -7.64
C TYR A 15 -5.84 -14.42 -6.67
N GLY A 16 -6.65 -15.41 -7.05
CA GLY A 16 -7.80 -15.84 -6.25
C GLY A 16 -8.78 -14.68 -5.99
N LEU A 17 -8.89 -14.27 -4.73
CA LEU A 17 -9.78 -13.18 -4.29
C LEU A 17 -9.14 -11.78 -4.39
N PHE A 18 -7.89 -11.69 -4.82
CA PHE A 18 -7.13 -10.45 -4.94
C PHE A 18 -7.07 -9.94 -6.37
N ARG A 19 -7.20 -8.63 -6.52
CA ARG A 19 -6.83 -7.83 -7.69
C ARG A 19 -5.69 -6.91 -7.30
N PHE A 20 -4.58 -7.01 -8.03
CA PHE A 20 -3.41 -6.14 -7.86
C PHE A 20 -3.34 -5.14 -9.01
N CYS A 21 -3.20 -3.86 -8.67
CA CYS A 21 -2.92 -2.76 -9.59
C CYS A 21 -1.52 -2.24 -9.26
N ILE A 22 -0.57 -2.48 -10.16
CA ILE A 22 0.84 -2.11 -9.98
C ILE A 22 1.12 -0.85 -10.79
N ALA A 23 1.62 0.18 -10.11
CA ALA A 23 2.04 1.45 -10.70
C ALA A 23 3.56 1.51 -10.88
N ASP A 24 3.99 2.22 -11.92
CA ASP A 24 5.36 2.68 -12.10
C ASP A 24 5.48 4.10 -11.55
N SER A 25 6.13 4.24 -10.40
CA SER A 25 6.30 5.53 -9.74
C SER A 25 7.50 6.32 -10.23
N GLU A 26 8.31 5.80 -11.16
CA GLU A 26 9.45 6.53 -11.72
C GLU A 26 9.07 7.44 -12.89
N HIS A 27 7.89 7.22 -13.49
CA HIS A 27 7.41 7.94 -14.66
C HIS A 27 6.00 8.48 -14.45
N ASP A 28 5.84 9.80 -14.56
CA ASP A 28 4.53 10.44 -14.58
C ASP A 28 3.86 10.29 -15.94
N GLY A 29 2.55 10.05 -15.96
CA GLY A 29 1.78 9.99 -17.20
C GLY A 29 0.28 9.87 -16.99
N THR A 30 -0.49 10.64 -17.76
CA THR A 30 -1.96 10.57 -17.77
C THR A 30 -2.46 9.18 -18.18
N GLU A 31 -1.75 8.51 -19.08
CA GLU A 31 -2.06 7.14 -19.49
C GLU A 31 -1.96 6.13 -18.32
N GLN A 32 -1.00 6.34 -17.42
CA GLN A 32 -0.90 5.50 -16.21
C GLN A 32 -2.10 5.74 -15.30
N TYR A 33 -2.53 7.00 -15.15
CA TYR A 33 -3.71 7.34 -14.36
C TYR A 33 -4.97 6.68 -14.92
N GLU A 34 -5.22 6.78 -16.23
CA GLU A 34 -6.33 6.10 -16.91
C GLU A 34 -6.26 4.58 -16.76
N PHE A 35 -5.06 4.01 -16.83
CA PHE A 35 -4.84 2.59 -16.59
C PHE A 35 -5.22 2.19 -15.15
N LEU A 36 -4.80 2.96 -14.15
CA LEU A 36 -5.12 2.70 -12.74
C LEU A 36 -6.61 2.83 -12.48
N GLU A 37 -7.26 3.88 -12.98
CA GLU A 37 -8.73 4.02 -12.91
C GLU A 37 -9.43 2.81 -13.52
N ASN A 38 -9.01 2.39 -14.72
CA ASN A 38 -9.56 1.21 -15.36
C ASN A 38 -9.32 -0.07 -14.53
N CYS A 39 -8.14 -0.20 -13.91
CA CYS A 39 -7.79 -1.36 -13.08
C CYS A 39 -8.75 -1.51 -11.89
N PHE A 40 -9.06 -0.40 -11.22
CA PHE A 40 -9.99 -0.37 -10.10
C PHE A 40 -11.44 -0.54 -10.54
N TRP A 41 -11.89 0.16 -11.58
CA TRP A 41 -13.28 0.12 -12.04
C TRP A 41 -13.67 -1.22 -12.67
N SER A 42 -12.74 -1.89 -13.34
CA SER A 42 -12.98 -3.21 -13.94
C SER A 42 -12.98 -4.36 -12.93
N ALA A 43 -12.74 -4.11 -11.64
CA ALA A 43 -12.72 -5.14 -10.61
C ALA A 43 -14.15 -5.49 -10.15
N ASP A 44 -14.57 -6.73 -10.37
CA ASP A 44 -15.82 -7.26 -9.82
C ASP A 44 -15.65 -7.52 -8.32
N ARG A 45 -16.16 -6.60 -7.50
CA ARG A 45 -16.02 -6.67 -6.03
C ARG A 45 -16.74 -7.87 -5.40
N GLN A 46 -17.72 -8.48 -6.07
CA GLN A 46 -18.32 -9.70 -5.57
C GLN A 46 -17.38 -10.89 -5.74
N LYS A 47 -16.63 -10.93 -6.85
CA LYS A 47 -15.64 -12.00 -7.13
C LYS A 47 -14.28 -11.75 -6.49
N GLN A 48 -13.84 -10.50 -6.42
CA GLN A 48 -12.53 -10.07 -5.93
C GLN A 48 -12.71 -8.89 -4.97
N PRO A 49 -13.02 -9.17 -3.68
CA PRO A 49 -13.27 -8.12 -2.71
C PRO A 49 -11.99 -7.34 -2.35
N TRP A 50 -10.82 -7.98 -2.45
CA TRP A 50 -9.53 -7.44 -2.02
C TRP A 50 -8.82 -6.74 -3.18
N LEU A 51 -8.81 -5.42 -3.16
CA LEU A 51 -8.06 -4.58 -4.09
C LEU A 51 -6.75 -4.16 -3.43
N VAL A 52 -5.64 -4.36 -4.13
CA VAL A 52 -4.31 -4.02 -3.64
C VAL A 52 -3.63 -3.13 -4.67
N PHE A 53 -3.19 -1.96 -4.22
CA PHE A 53 -2.36 -1.05 -4.99
C PHE A 53 -0.91 -1.16 -4.55
N ILE A 54 0.02 -1.22 -5.50
CA ILE A 54 1.46 -1.32 -5.24
C ILE A 54 2.20 -0.31 -6.10
N SER A 55 3.08 0.47 -5.48
CA SER A 55 4.04 1.35 -6.15
C SER A 55 5.42 1.18 -5.49
N HIS A 56 6.49 1.52 -6.20
CA HIS A 56 7.84 1.47 -5.64
C HIS A 56 8.08 2.62 -4.66
N ARG A 57 7.86 3.87 -5.10
CA ARG A 57 7.89 5.05 -4.24
C ARG A 57 6.64 5.15 -3.38
N VAL A 58 6.74 5.91 -2.30
CA VAL A 58 5.63 6.16 -1.38
C VAL A 58 4.71 7.23 -1.95
N LEU A 59 3.64 6.79 -2.63
CA LEU A 59 2.59 7.67 -3.15
C LEU A 59 1.48 7.96 -2.12
N GLY A 60 1.52 7.30 -0.95
CA GLY A 60 0.55 7.45 0.13
C GLY A 60 1.12 8.23 1.31
N TYR A 61 1.33 7.52 2.42
CA TYR A 61 1.82 8.09 3.68
C TYR A 61 3.03 7.32 4.21
N SER A 62 4.06 8.06 4.58
CA SER A 62 5.20 7.57 5.34
C SER A 62 5.75 8.68 6.22
N SER A 63 6.09 8.32 7.47
CA SER A 63 6.73 9.21 8.41
C SER A 63 8.25 9.31 8.17
N CYS A 64 8.86 8.42 7.38
CA CYS A 64 10.30 8.50 7.09
C CYS A 64 10.70 9.72 6.24
N TYR A 65 9.73 10.37 5.58
CA TYR A 65 9.92 11.62 4.86
C TYR A 65 9.79 12.87 5.75
N ALA A 66 9.51 12.71 7.05
CA ALA A 66 9.39 13.85 7.98
C ALA A 66 10.61 14.80 7.98
N PRO A 67 11.87 14.34 7.81
CA PRO A 67 13.02 15.25 7.67
C PRO A 67 12.93 16.20 6.46
N GLU A 68 12.18 15.83 5.42
CA GLU A 68 11.94 16.65 4.22
C GLU A 68 10.67 17.50 4.33
N ASN A 69 10.03 17.50 5.50
CA ASN A 69 8.75 18.18 5.76
C ASN A 69 7.61 17.71 4.84
N THR A 70 7.69 16.47 4.35
CA THR A 70 6.66 15.81 3.53
C THR A 70 6.26 14.46 4.16
N THR A 71 5.17 13.86 3.67
CA THR A 71 4.68 12.55 4.15
C THR A 71 4.70 11.49 3.06
N GLY A 72 5.39 11.73 1.95
CA GLY A 72 5.34 10.96 0.72
C GLY A 72 5.80 11.82 -0.45
N GLU A 73 5.85 11.23 -1.65
CA GLU A 73 6.28 11.94 -2.85
C GLU A 73 5.40 13.17 -3.14
N PRO A 74 5.99 14.32 -3.53
CA PRO A 74 5.23 15.50 -3.95
C PRO A 74 4.22 15.12 -5.04
N PHE A 75 2.96 15.56 -4.89
CA PHE A 75 1.84 15.29 -5.82
C PHE A 75 1.38 13.83 -5.96
N GLY A 76 2.08 12.84 -5.37
CA GLY A 76 1.75 11.43 -5.54
C GLY A 76 0.34 11.05 -5.03
N ARG A 77 -0.13 11.69 -3.97
CA ARG A 77 -1.43 11.41 -3.35
C ARG A 77 -2.60 12.14 -3.98
N ASP A 78 -2.37 13.35 -4.48
CA ASP A 78 -3.44 14.30 -4.82
C ASP A 78 -4.20 13.83 -6.07
N SER A 79 -3.54 13.04 -6.92
CA SER A 79 -4.18 12.38 -8.06
C SER A 79 -4.76 11.01 -7.71
N LEU A 80 -4.22 10.27 -6.73
CA LEU A 80 -4.55 8.85 -6.52
C LEU A 80 -5.55 8.55 -5.41
N VAL A 81 -5.76 9.46 -4.45
CA VAL A 81 -6.63 9.22 -3.29
C VAL A 81 -7.82 10.15 -3.30
N ALA A 82 -9.02 9.57 -3.41
CA ALA A 82 -10.27 10.28 -3.18
C ALA A 82 -10.47 10.52 -1.67
N LYS A 83 -10.08 11.72 -1.22
CA LYS A 83 -10.38 12.30 0.11
C LYS A 83 -9.69 11.62 1.29
N GLN A 84 -9.00 12.42 2.11
CA GLN A 84 -8.41 11.98 3.36
C GLN A 84 -9.50 11.70 4.39
N VAL A 85 -9.43 10.54 5.03
CA VAL A 85 -10.32 10.17 6.13
C VAL A 85 -9.47 10.01 7.39
N PRO A 86 -9.92 10.51 8.56
CA PRO A 86 -9.20 10.31 9.82
C PRO A 86 -8.90 8.83 10.05
N ALA A 87 -7.73 8.54 10.63
CA ALA A 87 -7.39 7.18 11.04
C ALA A 87 -8.42 6.66 12.06
N SER A 88 -8.78 5.39 11.93
CA SER A 88 -9.60 4.68 12.91
C SER A 88 -8.81 4.51 14.23
N ASP A 89 -9.52 4.51 15.37
CA ASP A 89 -8.95 4.19 16.68
C ASP A 89 -8.67 2.67 16.84
N GLU A 90 -9.25 1.84 15.97
CA GLU A 90 -8.94 0.41 15.88
C GLU A 90 -7.49 0.23 15.42
N LYS A 91 -6.76 -0.73 16.02
CA LYS A 91 -5.33 -0.97 15.74
C LYS A 91 -5.03 -2.36 15.21
N ASP A 92 -5.64 -3.38 15.82
CA ASP A 92 -5.29 -4.77 15.56
C ASP A 92 -6.41 -5.54 14.85
N PHE A 93 -7.66 -5.17 15.11
CA PHE A 93 -8.83 -5.80 14.51
C PHE A 93 -9.76 -4.75 13.94
N TYR A 94 -9.99 -4.86 12.64
CA TYR A 94 -10.80 -3.97 11.85
C TYR A 94 -12.02 -4.76 11.36
N SER A 95 -13.24 -4.30 11.68
CA SER A 95 -14.47 -4.95 11.20
C SER A 95 -15.50 -3.97 10.68
N GLY A 96 -16.16 -4.34 9.57
CA GLY A 96 -17.25 -3.56 8.97
C GLY A 96 -16.79 -2.74 7.75
N THR A 97 -17.54 -1.68 7.45
CA THR A 97 -17.25 -0.80 6.32
C THR A 97 -16.23 0.26 6.74
N PHE A 98 -15.03 0.21 6.16
CA PHE A 98 -14.03 1.25 6.34
C PHE A 98 -14.31 2.43 5.41
N ASN A 99 -14.21 3.64 5.97
CA ASN A 99 -14.36 4.86 5.20
C ASN A 99 -13.08 5.28 4.48
N GLY A 100 -11.98 4.53 4.59
CA GLY A 100 -10.69 4.90 4.01
C GLY A 100 -9.83 3.70 3.59
N THR A 101 -8.73 4.01 2.92
CA THR A 101 -7.74 3.03 2.45
C THR A 101 -6.62 2.90 3.48
N ILE A 102 -6.21 1.66 3.78
CA ILE A 102 -5.03 1.40 4.63
C ILE A 102 -3.78 1.55 3.76
N HIS A 103 -2.85 2.41 4.19
CA HIS A 103 -1.56 2.58 3.53
C HIS A 103 -0.48 1.86 4.34
N VAL A 104 0.31 1.03 3.65
CA VAL A 104 1.39 0.26 4.25
C VAL A 104 2.68 0.54 3.49
N VAL A 105 3.75 0.86 4.22
CA VAL A 105 5.10 1.00 3.68
C VAL A 105 5.91 -0.24 4.07
N ALA A 106 6.24 -1.07 3.09
CA ALA A 106 6.96 -2.32 3.29
C ALA A 106 8.31 -2.35 2.53
N GLY A 107 9.12 -1.31 2.72
CA GLY A 107 10.42 -1.14 2.03
C GLY A 107 11.62 -1.84 2.69
N GLY A 108 11.44 -2.44 3.88
CA GLY A 108 12.48 -3.06 4.69
C GLY A 108 12.97 -4.43 4.19
N GLY A 109 13.13 -4.62 2.88
CA GLY A 109 13.48 -5.91 2.30
C GLY A 109 14.96 -6.32 2.44
N GLY A 110 15.86 -5.37 2.76
CA GLY A 110 17.30 -5.67 2.94
C GLY A 110 18.29 -4.59 2.47
N PHE A 111 17.84 -3.36 2.15
CA PHE A 111 18.74 -2.22 1.91
C PHE A 111 19.10 -1.49 3.22
N TRP A 112 19.53 -0.24 3.19
CA TRP A 112 19.71 0.57 4.40
C TRP A 112 18.36 0.95 5.02
N LEU A 113 18.30 0.93 6.35
CA LEU A 113 17.14 1.35 7.11
C LEU A 113 17.12 2.88 7.22
N SER A 114 15.96 3.47 6.94
CA SER A 114 15.71 4.89 7.14
C SER A 114 15.21 5.15 8.55
N GLN A 115 15.72 6.20 9.20
CA GLN A 115 15.26 6.59 10.53
C GLN A 115 13.89 7.29 10.47
N PHE A 116 13.08 7.09 11.50
CA PHE A 116 11.81 7.79 11.69
C PHE A 116 12.02 9.08 12.52
N PRO A 117 11.12 10.07 12.38
CA PRO A 117 11.10 11.23 13.27
C PRO A 117 10.86 10.82 14.73
N GLU A 118 11.32 11.63 15.67
CA GLU A 118 11.09 11.40 17.11
C GLU A 118 9.59 11.42 17.47
N SER A 119 8.79 12.22 16.76
CA SER A 119 7.35 12.30 16.96
C SER A 119 6.57 11.42 15.97
N LYS A 120 5.76 10.51 16.51
CA LYS A 120 4.88 9.65 15.72
C LYS A 120 3.59 10.42 15.37
N PRO A 121 3.28 10.62 14.07
CA PRO A 121 2.06 11.32 13.68
C PRO A 121 0.82 10.47 13.99
N SER A 122 -0.33 11.13 14.25
CA SER A 122 -1.56 10.48 14.71
C SER A 122 -2.13 9.42 13.76
N TRP A 123 -1.88 9.55 12.46
CA TRP A 123 -2.32 8.59 11.44
C TRP A 123 -1.39 7.37 11.31
N SER A 124 -0.20 7.40 11.90
CA SER A 124 0.75 6.28 11.85
C SER A 124 0.42 5.32 12.99
N LEU A 125 -0.13 4.16 12.66
CA LEU A 125 -0.52 3.14 13.64
C LEU A 125 0.69 2.35 14.17
N ASN A 126 1.59 1.94 13.28
CA ASN A 126 2.81 1.19 13.60
C ASN A 126 4.01 1.72 12.80
N GLN A 127 5.21 1.62 13.36
CA GLN A 127 6.49 1.99 12.76
C GLN A 127 7.53 0.99 13.25
N ASP A 128 8.26 0.36 12.34
CA ASP A 128 9.33 -0.56 12.67
C ASP A 128 10.55 -0.24 11.80
N CYS A 129 11.70 -0.05 12.44
CA CYS A 129 12.98 0.21 11.78
C CYS A 129 13.81 -1.07 11.80
N ASP A 130 13.33 -2.08 11.08
CA ASP A 130 13.95 -3.41 10.98
C ASP A 130 13.64 -4.01 9.61
N PHE A 131 14.33 -5.10 9.28
CA PHE A 131 14.07 -5.83 8.05
C PHE A 131 12.85 -6.74 8.21
N GLY A 132 11.99 -6.75 7.20
CA GLY A 132 10.77 -7.55 7.22
C GLY A 132 10.00 -7.53 5.90
N TYR A 133 8.90 -8.26 5.89
CA TYR A 133 8.02 -8.40 4.74
C TYR A 133 6.56 -8.55 5.20
N THR A 134 5.64 -8.24 4.29
CA THR A 134 4.20 -8.36 4.56
C THR A 134 3.65 -9.65 3.97
N LYS A 135 2.67 -10.21 4.67
CA LYS A 135 1.93 -11.40 4.24
C LYS A 135 0.44 -11.13 4.32
N LEU A 136 -0.24 -11.32 3.20
CA LEU A 136 -1.69 -11.21 3.07
C LEU A 136 -2.29 -12.61 2.99
N THR A 137 -3.18 -12.93 3.91
CA THR A 137 -3.90 -14.20 3.94
C THR A 137 -5.40 -13.95 3.85
N SER A 138 -6.00 -14.23 2.70
CA SER A 138 -7.45 -14.16 2.53
C SER A 138 -8.07 -15.49 2.95
N PHE A 139 -8.84 -15.49 4.04
CA PHE A 139 -9.57 -16.70 4.47
C PHE A 139 -10.87 -16.90 3.69
N ASN A 140 -11.55 -15.80 3.38
CA ASN A 140 -12.80 -15.79 2.64
C ASN A 140 -13.02 -14.38 2.02
N ARG A 141 -14.23 -14.11 1.53
CA ARG A 141 -14.57 -12.82 0.89
C ARG A 141 -14.74 -11.63 1.85
N SER A 142 -14.81 -11.92 3.14
CA SER A 142 -15.12 -10.97 4.23
C SER A 142 -14.00 -10.87 5.26
N SER A 143 -13.02 -11.77 5.25
CA SER A 143 -11.94 -11.84 6.22
C SER A 143 -10.59 -11.91 5.52
N LEU A 144 -9.81 -10.86 5.72
CA LEU A 144 -8.42 -10.73 5.28
C LEU A 144 -7.55 -10.54 6.51
N LEU A 145 -6.46 -11.30 6.59
CA LEU A 145 -5.42 -11.11 7.58
C LEU A 145 -4.21 -10.48 6.90
N PHE A 146 -3.75 -9.38 7.48
CA PHE A 146 -2.47 -8.75 7.17
C PHE A 146 -1.50 -9.07 8.31
N GLU A 147 -0.30 -9.50 7.97
CA GLU A 147 0.77 -9.75 8.94
C GLU A 147 2.04 -9.06 8.43
N TYR A 148 2.75 -8.36 9.31
CA TYR A 148 4.13 -7.96 9.11
C TYR A 148 5.05 -8.88 9.89
N LYS A 149 6.01 -9.46 9.17
CA LYS A 149 7.00 -10.38 9.75
C LYS A 149 8.40 -9.81 9.64
N LYS A 150 9.18 -9.91 10.70
CA LYS A 150 10.59 -9.55 10.65
C LYS A 150 11.39 -10.65 9.95
N SER A 151 12.35 -10.25 9.13
CA SER A 151 13.20 -11.18 8.38
C SER A 151 14.17 -11.96 9.28
N ARG A 152 14.44 -11.45 10.49
CA ARG A 152 15.40 -12.06 11.43
C ARG A 152 14.93 -13.38 12.04
N ASP A 153 13.61 -13.52 12.26
CA ASP A 153 12.99 -14.64 12.98
C ASP A 153 11.75 -15.18 12.29
N GLY A 154 11.16 -14.44 11.34
CA GLY A 154 9.92 -14.80 10.68
C GLY A 154 8.70 -14.71 11.60
N GLU A 155 8.82 -14.06 12.76
CA GLU A 155 7.71 -13.87 13.71
C GLU A 155 6.88 -12.64 13.35
N VAL A 156 5.63 -12.59 13.84
CA VAL A 156 4.68 -11.51 13.54
C VAL A 156 4.83 -10.37 14.54
N TYR A 157 4.92 -9.13 14.03
CA TYR A 157 5.09 -7.92 14.84
C TYR A 157 4.05 -6.83 14.57
N ALA A 158 3.22 -7.00 13.54
CA ALA A 158 2.03 -6.20 13.26
C ALA A 158 1.03 -7.00 12.41
#